data_AF-A0A927YAM9-F1
#
_entry.id   AF-A0A927YAM9-F1
#
_cell.length_a   1.000
_cell.length_b   1.000
_cell.length_c   1.000
_cell.angle_alpha   90.00
_cell.angle_beta   90.00
_cell.angle_gamma   90.00
#
_symmetry.space_group_name_H-M   'P 1'
#
loop_
_entity.id
_entity.type
_entity.pdbx_description
1 polymer ?
#
loop_
_entity_poly.entity_id
_entity_poly.type
_entity_poly.pdbx_seq_one_letter_code
_entity_poly.pdbx_strand_id
1 'polypeptide(L)'
;MNKKVTGIVAYITIIGWLIAFLAGDKEKAKFHLNQALVLEITQIILSLISTVFGFIPLINILVGLVCSILGILVFVLWILGLIGAIQETEKPVPVLGGIRILK
;
A
#
# COMPACT_ATOMS: atom_id res chain seq x y z
N MET A 1 17.88 -9.78 5.05
CA MET A 1 17.60 -9.64 3.59
C MET A 1 18.36 -8.44 3.04
N ASN A 2 18.71 -8.40 1.75
CA ASN A 2 19.31 -7.20 1.14
C ASN A 2 18.23 -6.13 0.85
N LYS A 3 18.65 -4.91 0.47
CA LYS A 3 17.75 -3.77 0.13
C LYS A 3 16.62 -4.18 -0.83
N LYS A 4 16.98 -4.80 -1.95
CA LYS A 4 16.03 -5.18 -3.01
C LYS A 4 14.96 -6.14 -2.52
N VAL A 5 15.38 -7.25 -1.89
CA VAL A 5 14.46 -8.26 -1.36
C VAL A 5 13.58 -7.65 -0.26
N THR A 6 14.14 -6.79 0.58
CA THR A 6 13.36 -6.04 1.58
C THR A 6 12.29 -5.16 0.94
N GLY A 7 12.65 -4.41 -0.11
CA GLY A 7 11.72 -3.57 -0.84
C GLY A 7 10.58 -4.35 -1.50
N ILE A 8 10.87 -5.50 -2.13
CA ILE A 8 9.86 -6.35 -2.78
C ILE A 8 8.93 -6.99 -1.74
N VAL A 9 9.50 -7.59 -0.68
CA VAL A 9 8.73 -8.27 0.37
C VAL A 9 7.77 -7.31 1.07
N ALA A 10 8.13 -6.02 1.16
CA ALA A 10 7.28 -5.00 1.73
C ALA A 10 5.90 -4.85 1.05
N TYR A 11 5.77 -5.21 -0.23
CA TYR A 11 4.53 -5.09 -0.99
C TYR A 11 3.66 -6.36 -0.98
N ILE A 12 4.11 -7.50 -0.45
CA ILE A 12 3.39 -8.77 -0.65
C ILE A 12 2.04 -8.78 0.08
N THR A 13 2.05 -8.45 1.36
CA THR A 13 0.88 -8.31 2.25
C THR A 13 1.29 -7.47 3.45
N ILE A 14 0.36 -7.11 4.33
CA ILE A 14 0.70 -6.55 5.65
C ILE A 14 1.67 -7.44 6.46
N ILE A 15 1.58 -8.77 6.33
CA ILE A 15 2.52 -9.70 6.97
C ILE A 15 3.90 -9.61 6.30
N GLY A 16 3.94 -9.57 4.97
CA GLY A 16 5.18 -9.34 4.22
C GLY A 16 5.83 -8.01 4.60
N TRP A 17 5.03 -6.96 4.75
CA TRP A 17 5.49 -5.66 5.22
C TRP A 17 6.13 -5.72 6.61
N LEU A 18 5.49 -6.40 7.57
CA LEU A 18 6.05 -6.60 8.91
C LEU A 18 7.38 -7.35 8.87
N ILE A 19 7.47 -8.43 8.08
CA ILE A 19 8.71 -9.19 7.91
C ILE A 19 9.81 -8.31 7.32
N ALA A 20 9.52 -7.55 6.26
CA ALA A 20 10.47 -6.65 5.63
C ALA A 20 10.95 -5.56 6.61
N PHE A 21 10.06 -5.02 7.44
CA PHE A 21 10.39 -3.98 8.40
C PHE A 21 11.23 -4.50 9.58
N LEU A 22 10.92 -5.69 10.10
CA LEU A 22 11.56 -6.25 11.30
C LEU A 22 12.85 -7.04 11.00
N ALA A 23 12.93 -7.70 9.85
CA ALA A 23 14.03 -8.61 9.50
C ALA A 23 14.81 -8.20 8.23
N GLY A 24 14.41 -7.10 7.58
CA GLY A 24 15.05 -6.58 6.36
C GLY A 24 16.07 -5.47 6.60
N ASP A 25 16.65 -4.97 5.49
CA ASP A 25 17.54 -3.81 5.49
C ASP A 25 16.71 -2.52 5.52
N LYS A 26 16.18 -2.20 6.71
CA LYS A 26 15.22 -1.12 6.94
C LYS A 26 15.73 0.25 6.47
N GLU A 27 16.99 0.57 6.77
CA GLU A 27 17.56 1.88 6.44
C GLU A 27 17.72 2.06 4.93
N LYS A 28 18.19 1.04 4.22
CA LYS A 28 18.37 1.14 2.77
C LYS A 28 17.07 0.97 1.99
N ALA A 29 16.10 0.21 2.50
CA ALA A 29 14.81 -0.03 1.86
C ALA A 29 13.69 0.91 2.34
N LYS A 30 14.04 1.93 3.13
CA LYS A 30 13.09 2.86 3.78
C LYS A 30 12.08 3.47 2.83
N PHE A 31 12.49 3.82 1.61
CA PHE A 31 11.60 4.36 0.59
C PHE A 31 10.45 3.41 0.26
N HIS A 32 10.76 2.16 -0.10
CA HIS A 32 9.77 1.15 -0.48
C HIS A 32 8.97 0.64 0.73
N LEU A 33 9.60 0.54 1.91
CA LEU A 33 8.89 0.26 3.16
C LEU A 33 7.83 1.32 3.44
N ASN A 34 8.15 2.60 3.28
CA ASN A 34 7.19 3.68 3.47
C ASN A 34 6.07 3.65 2.42
N GLN A 35 6.42 3.49 1.13
CA GLN A 35 5.43 3.47 0.05
C GLN A 35 4.46 2.29 0.20
N ALA A 36 4.97 1.10 0.47
CA ALA A 36 4.13 -0.07 0.71
C ALA A 36 3.21 0.14 1.92
N LEU A 37 3.72 0.70 3.03
CA LEU A 37 2.92 0.97 4.23
C LEU A 37 1.75 1.93 3.95
N VAL A 38 2.02 3.01 3.21
CA VAL A 38 0.98 4.00 2.84
C VAL A 38 -0.14 3.33 2.04
N LEU A 39 0.22 2.48 1.07
CA LEU A 39 -0.76 1.79 0.24
C LEU A 39 -1.55 0.74 1.03
N GLU A 40 -0.91 -0.04 1.89
CA GLU A 40 -1.57 -1.01 2.78
C GLU A 40 -2.56 -0.31 3.72
N ILE A 41 -2.15 0.78 4.37
CA ILE A 41 -3.04 1.56 5.25
C ILE A 41 -4.22 2.13 4.44
N THR A 42 -3.98 2.63 3.23
CA THR A 42 -5.05 3.17 2.37
C THR A 42 -6.06 2.08 2.03
N GLN A 43 -5.61 0.88 1.69
CA GLN A 43 -6.47 -0.26 1.37
C GLN A 43 -7.28 -0.73 2.60
N ILE A 44 -6.67 -0.74 3.78
CA ILE A 44 -7.35 -1.06 5.05
C ILE A 44 -8.45 -0.05 5.34
N ILE A 45 -8.19 1.26 5.17
CA ILE A 45 -9.17 2.32 5.37
C ILE A 45 -10.36 2.17 4.42
N LEU A 46 -10.11 1.93 3.12
CA LEU A 46 -11.17 1.71 2.13
C LEU A 46 -12.04 0.49 2.48
N SER A 47 -11.42 -0.58 2.95
CA SER A 47 -12.12 -1.80 3.36
C SER A 47 -12.97 -1.58 4.61
N LEU A 48 -12.45 -0.80 5.58
CA LEU A 48 -13.19 -0.44 6.78
C LEU A 48 -14.42 0.42 6.45
N ILE A 49 -14.26 1.45 5.61
CA ILE A 49 -15.37 2.29 5.14
C ILE A 49 -16.45 1.42 4.48
N SER A 50 -16.05 0.54 3.56
CA SER A 50 -16.98 -0.37 2.87
C SER A 50 -17.73 -1.27 3.86
N THR A 51 -17.05 -1.78 4.88
CA THR A 51 -17.64 -2.66 5.91
C THR A 51 -18.65 -1.91 6.78
N VAL A 52 -18.31 -0.70 7.24
CA VAL A 52 -19.17 0.09 8.14
C VAL A 52 -20.46 0.51 7.45
N PHE A 53 -20.38 0.96 6.19
CA PHE A 53 -21.55 1.42 5.43
C PHE A 53 -22.29 0.27 4.72
N GLY A 54 -21.72 -0.93 4.69
CA GLY A 54 -22.25 -2.09 3.98
C GLY A 54 -23.61 -2.58 4.47
N PHE A 55 -23.99 -2.25 5.71
CA PHE A 55 -25.25 -2.67 6.32
C PHE A 55 -26.44 -1.74 6.00
N ILE A 56 -26.21 -0.63 5.30
CA ILE A 56 -27.25 0.36 4.99
C ILE A 56 -27.72 0.16 3.53
N PRO A 57 -28.94 -0.32 3.27
CA PRO A 57 -29.38 -0.83 1.95
C PRO A 57 -29.21 0.12 0.76
N LEU A 58 -29.32 1.45 0.96
CA LEU A 58 -29.15 2.45 -0.09
C LEU A 58 -27.75 3.09 -0.11
N ILE A 59 -27.12 3.27 1.05
CA ILE A 59 -25.78 3.87 1.16
C ILE A 59 -24.71 2.89 0.68
N ASN A 60 -24.90 1.59 0.92
CA ASN A 60 -23.98 0.54 0.50
C ASN A 60 -23.73 0.55 -1.02
N ILE A 61 -24.76 0.82 -1.83
CA ILE A 61 -24.61 0.84 -3.30
C ILE A 61 -23.65 1.96 -3.73
N LEU A 62 -23.87 3.18 -3.23
CA LEU A 62 -23.04 4.34 -3.59
C LEU A 62 -21.63 4.20 -3.01
N VAL A 63 -21.50 3.90 -1.72
CA VAL A 63 -20.21 3.76 -1.04
C VAL A 63 -19.42 2.59 -1.63
N GLY A 64 -20.07 1.45 -1.87
CA GLY A 64 -19.46 0.28 -2.48
C GLY A 64 -18.91 0.57 -3.87
N LEU A 65 -19.65 1.32 -4.71
CA LEU A 65 -19.18 1.73 -6.04
C LEU A 65 -17.95 2.64 -5.96
N VAL A 66 -17.99 3.68 -5.10
CA VAL A 66 -16.86 4.60 -4.91
C VAL A 66 -15.64 3.87 -4.37
N CYS A 67 -15.79 3.06 -3.32
CA CYS A 67 -14.71 2.30 -2.72
C CYS A 67 -14.12 1.27 -3.70
N SER A 68 -14.92 0.67 -4.58
CA SER A 68 -14.44 -0.24 -5.62
C SER A 68 -13.54 0.48 -6.64
N ILE A 69 -13.96 1.66 -7.10
CA ILE A 69 -13.15 2.48 -8.03
C ILE A 69 -11.84 2.91 -7.36
N LEU A 70 -11.90 3.40 -6.12
CA LEU A 70 -10.71 3.79 -5.36
C LEU A 70 -9.80 2.58 -5.09
N GLY A 71 -10.36 1.40 -4.81
CA GLY A 71 -9.61 0.17 -4.63
C GLY A 71 -8.83 -0.24 -5.88
N ILE A 72 -9.44 -0.12 -7.06
CA ILE A 72 -8.75 -0.35 -8.34
C ILE A 72 -7.60 0.65 -8.51
N LEU A 73 -7.81 1.93 -8.20
CA LEU A 73 -6.75 2.94 -8.28
C LEU A 73 -5.59 2.63 -7.34
N VAL A 74 -5.87 2.29 -6.07
CA VAL A 74 -4.86 1.89 -5.09
C VAL A 74 -4.12 0.64 -5.54
N PHE A 75 -4.81 -0.33 -6.13
CA PHE A 75 -4.20 -1.53 -6.68
C PHE A 75 -3.23 -1.22 -7.84
N VAL A 76 -3.59 -0.29 -8.73
CA VAL A 76 -2.68 0.20 -9.78
C VAL A 76 -1.45 0.88 -9.17
N LEU A 77 -1.62 1.72 -8.15
CA LEU A 77 -0.50 2.36 -7.45
C LEU A 77 0.40 1.32 -6.75
N TRP A 78 -0.18 0.24 -6.21
CA TRP A 78 0.55 -0.89 -5.64
C TRP A 78 1.41 -1.61 -6.69
N ILE A 79 0.87 -1.87 -7.88
CA ILE A 79 1.65 -2.44 -8.99
C ILE A 79 2.83 -1.52 -9.35
N LEU A 80 2.58 -0.21 -9.48
CA LEU A 80 3.65 0.76 -9.79
C LEU A 80 4.73 0.79 -8.70
N GLY A 81 4.34 0.75 -7.43
CA GLY A 81 5.27 0.68 -6.30
C GLY A 81 6.10 -0.60 -6.30
N LEU A 82 5.47 -1.74 -6.57
CA LEU A 82 6.13 -3.04 -6.67
C LEU A 82 7.12 -3.08 -7.85
N ILE A 83 6.73 -2.60 -9.03
CA ILE A 83 7.63 -2.48 -10.19
C ILE A 83 8.84 -1.60 -9.82
N GLY A 84 8.60 -0.48 -9.14
CA GLY A 84 9.66 0.39 -8.63
C GLY A 84 10.65 -0.36 -7.73
N ALA A 85 10.14 -1.19 -6.81
CA ALA A 85 10.97 -2.01 -5.92
C ALA A 85 11.79 -3.07 -6.66
N ILE A 86 11.20 -3.73 -7.67
CA ILE A 86 11.88 -4.72 -8.51
C ILE A 86 13.00 -4.07 -9.33
N GLN A 87 12.76 -2.87 -9.84
CA GLN A 87 13.72 -2.08 -10.62
C GLN A 87 14.69 -1.27 -9.76
N GLU A 88 14.52 -1.29 -8.43
CA GLU A 88 15.34 -0.52 -7.47
C GLU A 88 15.28 0.99 -7.74
N THR A 89 14.13 1.48 -8.21
CA THR A 89 13.89 2.91 -8.48
C THR A 89 13.00 3.53 -7.41
N GLU A 90 13.45 4.66 -6.87
CA GLU A 90 12.74 5.36 -5.79
C GLU A 90 11.83 6.47 -6.33
N LYS A 91 10.95 6.12 -7.27
CA LYS A 91 9.94 7.04 -7.81
C LYS A 91 8.66 6.95 -6.99
N PRO A 92 8.15 8.07 -6.44
CA PRO A 92 6.91 8.05 -5.67
C PRO A 92 5.73 7.69 -6.56
N VAL A 93 4.83 6.87 -6.04
CA VAL A 93 3.57 6.58 -6.74
C VAL A 93 2.72 7.86 -6.84
N PRO A 94 1.94 8.05 -7.92
CA PRO A 94 1.06 9.21 -8.03
C PRO A 94 0.09 9.33 -6.85
N VAL A 95 -0.33 10.56 -6.54
CA VAL A 95 -1.32 10.93 -5.50
C VAL A 95 -0.87 10.64 -4.05
N LEU A 96 -0.42 9.43 -3.74
CA LEU A 96 -0.10 8.97 -2.38
C LEU A 96 1.40 9.00 -2.07
N GLY A 97 2.26 9.07 -3.09
CA GLY A 97 3.69 8.86 -2.90
C GLY A 97 4.45 9.95 -2.14
N GLY A 98 3.80 11.08 -1.86
CA GLY A 98 4.34 12.15 -1.01
C GLY A 98 4.17 11.90 0.50
N ILE A 99 3.33 10.94 0.90
CA ILE A 99 3.04 10.67 2.31
C ILE A 99 4.26 9.98 2.96
N ARG A 100 4.75 10.54 4.07
CA ARG A 100 5.89 10.01 4.84
C ARG A 100 5.46 9.62 6.25
N ILE A 101 5.37 8.32 6.49
CA ILE A 101 5.09 7.70 7.79
C ILE A 101 6.40 7.34 8.49
N LEU A 102 7.35 6.76 7.74
CA LEU A 102 8.68 6.43 8.25
C LEU A 102 9.62 7.62 8.03
N LYS A 103 9.99 8.30 9.12
CA LYS A 103 10.95 9.42 9.12
C LYS A 103 12.38 8.96 9.20
#